data_AF-A0A3S1ABZ3-F1
#
_entry.id   AF-A0A3S1ABZ3-F1
#
_cell.length_a   1.000
_cell.length_b   1.000
_cell.length_c   1.000
_cell.angle_alpha   90.00
_cell.angle_beta   90.00
_cell.angle_gamma   90.00
#
_symmetry.space_group_name_H-M   'P 1'
#
loop_
_entity.id
_entity.type
_entity.pdbx_description
1 polymer ?
#
loop_
_entity_poly.entity_id
_entity_poly.type
_entity_poly.pdbx_seq_one_letter_code
_entity_poly.pdbx_strand_id
1 'polypeptide(L)'
;MSEHIAIVEWKRSQAKFTDNKYSREHTWRFDGGIEIAASASPHVVPVPYSNPACIDPEEAFVASLSSCHMLFFLSIAAKSKFVVDNYIDKAVGIMEKNENGVYLRKT
;
A
#
# COMPACT_ATOMS: atom_id res chain seq x y z
N MET A 1 -6.17 18.41 15.75
CA MET A 1 -5.63 17.08 15.41
C MET A 1 -6.65 16.39 14.53
N SER A 2 -6.22 15.81 13.42
CA SER A 2 -7.03 14.87 12.64
C SER A 2 -6.55 13.46 12.97
N GLU A 3 -7.48 12.53 13.10
CA GLU A 3 -7.22 11.10 13.28
C GLU A 3 -7.54 10.39 11.96
N HIS A 4 -6.72 9.42 11.57
CA HIS A 4 -6.90 8.63 10.36
C HIS A 4 -6.85 7.15 10.74
N ILE A 5 -7.97 6.44 10.52
CA ILE A 5 -8.15 5.06 10.99
C ILE A 5 -8.18 4.12 9.79
N ALA A 6 -7.50 2.98 9.94
CA ALA A 6 -7.64 1.83 9.05
C ALA A 6 -7.88 0.57 9.89
N ILE A 7 -8.90 -0.21 9.52
CA ILE A 7 -9.19 -1.50 10.14
C ILE A 7 -8.63 -2.59 9.21
N VAL A 8 -7.72 -3.41 9.72
CA VAL A 8 -7.09 -4.51 8.99
C VAL A 8 -7.62 -5.83 9.53
N GLU A 9 -8.39 -6.57 8.73
CA GLU A 9 -9.07 -7.80 9.15
C GLU A 9 -8.58 -9.01 8.33
N TRP A 10 -7.91 -9.95 8.99
CA TRP A 10 -7.57 -11.27 8.44
C TRP A 10 -8.35 -12.37 9.15
N LYS A 11 -8.81 -13.38 8.41
CA LYS A 11 -9.54 -14.54 8.94
C LYS A 11 -8.91 -15.85 8.48
N ARG A 12 -8.72 -16.79 9.42
CA ARG A 12 -8.03 -18.08 9.18
C ARG A 12 -8.72 -19.00 8.17
N SER A 13 -10.04 -18.87 7.99
CA SER A 13 -10.85 -19.73 7.10
C SER A 13 -10.54 -21.24 7.25
N GLN A 14 -10.46 -21.71 8.50
CA GLN A 14 -10.15 -23.11 8.87
C GLN A 14 -8.77 -23.64 8.45
N ALA A 15 -7.91 -22.86 7.78
CA ALA A 15 -6.57 -23.27 7.37
C ALA A 15 -5.70 -23.71 8.56
N LYS A 16 -4.83 -24.70 8.36
CA LYS A 16 -3.84 -25.13 9.36
C LYS A 16 -2.78 -24.04 9.52
N PHE A 17 -3.04 -23.07 10.39
CA PHE A 17 -2.19 -21.87 10.52
C PHE A 17 -0.72 -22.18 10.83
N THR A 18 -0.47 -23.19 11.67
CA THR A 18 0.87 -23.52 12.18
C THR A 18 1.82 -24.13 11.16
N ASP A 19 1.35 -24.50 9.97
CA ASP A 19 2.22 -24.97 8.88
C ASP A 19 2.71 -23.85 7.97
N ASN A 20 2.32 -22.59 8.26
CA ASN A 20 2.67 -21.38 7.53
C ASN A 20 2.12 -21.32 6.08
N LYS A 21 1.17 -22.19 5.71
CA LYS A 21 0.57 -22.27 4.36
C LYS A 21 -0.81 -21.63 4.26
N TYR A 22 -1.16 -20.75 5.19
CA TYR A 22 -2.42 -20.01 5.17
C TYR A 22 -2.41 -18.90 4.10
N SER A 23 -3.59 -18.49 3.62
CA SER A 23 -3.71 -17.35 2.70
C SER A 23 -3.40 -16.03 3.41
N ARG A 24 -2.66 -15.14 2.75
CA ARG A 24 -2.37 -13.77 3.23
C ARG A 24 -3.42 -12.77 2.78
N GLU A 25 -4.46 -13.21 2.06
CA GLU A 25 -5.59 -12.34 1.72
C GLU A 25 -6.31 -11.85 2.98
N HIS A 26 -6.59 -10.57 3.00
CA HIS A 26 -7.27 -9.86 4.07
C HIS A 26 -7.95 -8.61 3.54
N THR A 27 -8.67 -7.89 4.40
CA THR A 27 -9.40 -6.68 4.01
C THR A 27 -8.90 -5.48 4.80
N TRP A 28 -8.75 -4.35 4.12
CA TRP A 28 -8.58 -3.04 4.75
C TRP A 28 -9.91 -2.28 4.67
N ARG A 29 -10.39 -1.74 5.78
CA ARG A 29 -11.55 -0.85 5.82
C ARG A 29 -11.14 0.54 6.31
N PHE A 30 -11.63 1.56 5.64
CA PHE A 30 -11.36 2.95 5.96
C PHE A 30 -12.63 3.63 6.49
N ASP A 31 -12.44 4.75 7.19
CA ASP A 31 -13.50 5.57 7.81
C ASP A 31 -14.63 5.97 6.84
N GLY A 32 -14.31 6.21 5.57
CA GLY A 32 -15.28 6.50 4.50
C GLY A 32 -16.11 5.29 4.03
N GLY A 33 -15.95 4.11 4.62
CA GLY A 33 -16.67 2.88 4.26
C GLY A 33 -16.10 2.11 3.06
N ILE A 34 -14.96 2.55 2.51
CA ILE A 34 -14.26 1.82 1.44
C ILE A 34 -13.59 0.58 2.03
N GLU A 35 -13.78 -0.55 1.34
CA GLU A 35 -13.06 -1.78 1.60
C GLU A 35 -12.10 -2.10 0.44
N ILE A 36 -10.87 -2.48 0.77
CA ILE A 36 -9.85 -2.87 -0.21
C ILE A 36 -9.39 -4.29 0.10
N ALA A 37 -9.38 -5.14 -0.93
CA ALA A 37 -8.77 -6.46 -0.85
C ALA A 37 -7.25 -6.33 -0.86
N ALA A 38 -6.61 -6.86 0.19
CA ALA A 38 -5.18 -6.78 0.41
C ALA A 38 -4.55 -8.17 0.54
N SER A 39 -3.27 -8.29 0.18
CA SER A 39 -2.48 -9.51 0.39
C SER A 39 -1.04 -9.14 0.74
N ALA A 40 -0.22 -10.16 1.00
CA ALA A 40 1.23 -9.95 1.05
C ALA A 40 1.78 -9.89 -0.37
N SER A 41 2.87 -9.14 -0.57
CA SER A 41 3.53 -9.07 -1.87
C SER A 41 4.00 -10.46 -2.34
N PRO A 42 3.78 -10.83 -3.62
CA PRO A 42 4.32 -12.06 -4.21
C PRO A 42 5.84 -12.17 -4.13
N HIS A 43 6.54 -11.04 -3.99
CA HIS A 43 7.99 -10.98 -3.82
C HIS A 43 8.46 -11.44 -2.43
N VAL A 44 7.59 -11.35 -1.42
CA VAL A 44 7.90 -11.73 -0.02
C VAL A 44 7.26 -13.07 0.33
N VAL A 45 6.01 -13.29 -0.11
CA VAL A 45 5.25 -14.52 0.13
C VAL A 45 4.87 -15.12 -1.22
N PRO A 46 5.27 -16.36 -1.56
CA PRO A 46 4.99 -16.93 -2.87
C PRO A 46 3.53 -17.33 -3.04
N VAL A 47 3.07 -17.32 -4.29
CA VAL A 47 1.80 -17.94 -4.72
C VAL A 47 1.84 -19.45 -4.42
N PRO A 48 0.77 -20.07 -3.90
CA PRO A 48 -0.61 -19.57 -3.79
C PRO A 48 -0.95 -18.90 -2.44
N TYR A 49 0.04 -18.57 -1.60
CA TYR A 49 -0.21 -18.01 -0.28
C TYR A 49 -0.39 -16.48 -0.30
N SER A 50 0.03 -15.82 -1.37
CA SER A 50 -0.28 -14.43 -1.73
C SER A 50 -1.20 -14.38 -2.94
N ASN A 51 -1.88 -13.24 -3.12
CA ASN A 51 -2.74 -12.97 -4.26
C ASN A 51 -2.27 -11.70 -4.99
N PRO A 52 -1.66 -11.82 -6.20
CA PRO A 52 -1.20 -10.69 -6.99
C PRO A 52 -2.30 -9.73 -7.48
N ALA A 53 -3.58 -10.10 -7.35
CA ALA A 53 -4.70 -9.22 -7.70
C ALA A 53 -5.12 -8.28 -6.56
N CYS A 54 -4.57 -8.47 -5.35
CA CYS A 54 -4.81 -7.61 -4.20
C CYS A 54 -3.70 -6.59 -4.02
N ILE A 55 -4.00 -5.46 -3.39
CA ILE A 55 -2.96 -4.49 -3.02
C ILE A 55 -2.02 -5.10 -1.96
N ASP A 56 -0.73 -4.86 -2.08
CA ASP A 56 0.22 -5.18 -1.01
C ASP A 56 0.68 -3.93 -0.22
N PRO A 57 1.21 -4.09 1.00
CA PRO A 57 1.66 -2.97 1.82
C PRO A 57 2.74 -2.12 1.16
N GLU A 58 3.65 -2.74 0.41
CA GLU A 58 4.74 -2.05 -0.27
C GLU A 58 4.21 -1.13 -1.38
N GLU A 59 3.29 -1.61 -2.22
CA GLU A 59 2.58 -0.83 -3.23
C GLU A 59 1.79 0.32 -2.60
N ALA A 60 1.02 0.04 -1.55
CA ALA A 60 0.24 1.05 -0.84
C ALA A 60 1.12 2.15 -0.23
N PHE A 61 2.28 1.78 0.31
CA PHE A 61 3.25 2.74 0.85
C PHE A 61 3.76 3.67 -0.24
N VAL A 62 4.21 3.13 -1.38
CA VAL A 62 4.69 3.91 -2.53
C VAL A 62 3.59 4.84 -3.04
N ALA A 63 2.37 4.33 -3.20
CA ALA A 63 1.22 5.10 -3.64
C ALA A 63 0.88 6.25 -2.68
N SER A 64 0.93 6.01 -1.36
CA SER A 64 0.62 7.04 -0.36
C SER A 64 1.60 8.22 -0.42
N LEU A 65 2.91 7.95 -0.54
CA LEU A 65 3.94 8.97 -0.67
C LEU A 65 3.81 9.73 -1.99
N SER A 66 3.56 9.01 -3.08
CA SER A 66 3.31 9.58 -4.40
C SER A 66 2.12 10.54 -4.40
N SER A 67 1.01 10.11 -3.80
CA SER A 67 -0.21 10.90 -3.69
C SER A 67 -0.02 12.16 -2.84
N CYS A 68 0.63 12.05 -1.68
CA CYS A 68 0.96 13.19 -0.83
C CYS A 68 1.82 14.23 -1.58
N HIS A 69 2.83 13.79 -2.31
CA HIS A 69 3.67 14.69 -3.12
C HIS A 69 2.87 15.37 -4.25
N MET A 70 2.04 14.61 -4.96
CA MET A 70 1.14 15.16 -5.99
C MET A 70 0.23 16.25 -5.41
N LEU A 71 -0.44 15.99 -4.28
CA LEU A 71 -1.35 16.95 -3.65
C LEU A 71 -0.62 18.24 -3.25
N PHE A 72 0.59 18.12 -2.73
CA PHE A 72 1.43 19.28 -2.42
C PHE A 72 1.78 20.08 -3.68
N PHE A 73 2.25 19.42 -4.74
CA PHE A 73 2.57 20.04 -6.02
C PHE A 73 1.36 20.77 -6.63
N LEU A 74 0.21 20.12 -6.72
CA LEU A 74 -1.01 20.71 -7.26
C LEU A 74 -1.45 21.94 -6.45
N SER A 75 -1.30 21.91 -5.12
CA SER A 75 -1.59 23.07 -4.26
C SER A 75 -0.71 24.28 -4.58
N ILE A 76 0.55 24.05 -4.94
CA ILE A 76 1.49 25.12 -5.33
C ILE A 76 1.12 25.65 -6.72
N ALA A 77 0.92 24.77 -7.70
CA ALA A 77 0.56 25.15 -9.07
C ALA A 77 -0.71 26.02 -9.09
N ALA A 78 -1.73 25.63 -8.32
CA ALA A 78 -2.97 26.38 -8.16
C ALA A 78 -2.74 27.79 -7.58
N LYS A 79 -1.92 27.91 -6.52
CA LYS A 79 -1.55 29.22 -5.93
C LYS A 79 -0.81 30.12 -6.93
N SER A 80 -0.01 29.51 -7.81
CA SER A 80 0.71 30.20 -8.88
C SER A 80 -0.12 30.45 -10.13
N LYS A 81 -1.42 30.11 -10.12
CA LYS A 81 -2.36 30.31 -11.24
C LYS A 81 -2.01 29.50 -12.50
N PHE A 82 -1.29 28.40 -12.35
CA PHE A 82 -1.12 27.43 -13.44
C PHE A 82 -2.29 26.45 -13.47
N VAL A 83 -2.77 26.14 -14.67
CA VAL A 83 -3.78 25.09 -14.89
C VAL A 83 -3.05 23.79 -15.20
N VAL A 84 -3.33 22.74 -14.43
CA VAL A 84 -2.77 21.40 -14.62
C VAL A 84 -3.92 20.47 -15.03
N ASP A 85 -3.91 20.02 -16.28
CA ASP A 85 -4.96 19.13 -16.81
C ASP A 85 -4.75 17.67 -16.44
N ASN A 86 -3.50 17.24 -16.29
CA ASN A 86 -3.15 15.86 -15.97
C ASN A 86 -1.86 15.78 -15.17
N TYR A 87 -1.81 14.84 -14.21
CA TYR A 87 -0.63 14.50 -13.45
C TYR A 87 -0.53 12.98 -13.37
N ILE A 88 0.61 12.43 -13.79
CA ILE A 88 0.89 11.00 -13.68
C ILE A 88 2.29 10.86 -13.08
N ASP A 89 2.38 10.18 -11.94
CA ASP A 89 3.64 9.76 -11.32
C ASP A 89 3.75 8.22 -11.41
N LYS A 90 4.83 7.75 -12.03
CA LYS A 90 5.19 6.32 -12.09
C LYS A 90 6.18 6.02 -10.97
N ALA A 91 5.69 6.12 -9.74
CA ALA A 91 6.49 5.93 -8.54
C ALA A 91 7.01 4.49 -8.42
N VAL A 92 8.27 4.33 -8.03
CA VAL A 92 8.89 3.01 -7.80
C VAL A 92 9.40 2.92 -6.36
N GLY A 93 9.04 1.84 -5.67
CA GLY A 93 9.60 1.47 -4.38
C GLY A 93 10.68 0.41 -4.53
N ILE A 94 11.81 0.59 -3.85
CA ILE A 94 12.87 -0.42 -3.79
C ILE A 94 12.99 -0.91 -2.34
N MET A 95 12.81 -2.22 -2.15
CA MET A 95 13.09 -2.91 -0.90
C MET A 95 14.59 -3.20 -0.81
N GLU A 96 15.24 -2.68 0.22
CA GLU A 96 16.68 -2.86 0.46
C GLU A 96 16.92 -3.36 1.88
N LYS A 97 18.05 -4.05 2.08
CA LYS A 97 18.49 -4.50 3.39
C LYS A 97 19.71 -3.72 3.83
N ASN A 98 19.71 -3.21 5.05
CA ASN A 98 20.86 -2.63 5.72
C ASN A 98 21.15 -3.35 7.05
N GLU A 99 22.14 -2.86 7.79
CA GLU A 99 22.55 -3.40 9.10
C GLU A 99 21.41 -3.38 10.14
N ASN A 100 20.40 -2.53 9.94
CA ASN A 100 19.26 -2.35 10.84
C ASN A 100 18.00 -3.10 10.38
N GLY A 101 18.02 -3.81 9.25
CA GLY A 101 16.88 -4.59 8.74
C GLY A 101 16.52 -4.28 7.29
N VAL A 102 15.26 -4.52 6.92
CA VAL A 102 14.73 -4.27 5.57
C VAL A 102 13.93 -2.97 5.61
N TYR A 103 14.15 -2.08 4.63
CA TYR A 103 13.40 -0.83 4.48
C TYR A 103 12.96 -0.62 3.02
N LEU A 104 11.87 0.11 2.86
CA LEU A 104 11.32 0.51 1.56
C LEU A 104 11.65 1.98 1.30
N ARG A 105 12.27 2.29 0.16
CA ARG A 105 12.46 3.68 -0.30
C ARG A 105 11.76 3.93 -1.62
N LYS A 106 11.04 5.05 -1.72
CA LYS A 106 10.52 5.58 -2.99
C LYS A 106 11.67 6.21 -3.77
N THR A 107 11.79 5.90 -5.06
CA THR A 107 12.75 6.50 -6.00
C THR A 107 12.02 7.30 -7.07
#